data_AF-A0A2N2T824-F1
#
_entry.id   AF-A0A2N2T824-F1
#
_cell.length_a   1.000
_cell.length_b   1.000
_cell.length_c   1.000
_cell.angle_alpha   90.00
_cell.angle_beta   90.00
_cell.angle_gamma   90.00
#
_symmetry.space_group_name_H-M   'P 1'
#
loop_
_entity.id
_entity.type
_entity.pdbx_description
1 polymer ?
#
loop_
_entity_poly.entity_id
_entity_poly.type
_entity_poly.pdbx_seq_one_letter_code
_entity_poly.pdbx_strand_id
1 'polypeptide(L)' 'RTSNTAAIALYHSSGFVDLAVRRGYYPARDGREDALIMKKDLT' A
#
# COMPACT_ATOMS: atom_id res chain seq x y z
N ARG A 1 -2.03 -0.87 -3.52
CA ARG A 1 -1.29 -1.04 -4.79
C ARG A 1 0.04 -0.33 -4.64
N THR A 2 1.16 -1.01 -4.82
CA THR A 2 2.50 -0.40 -4.68
C THR A 2 2.75 0.71 -5.71
N SER A 3 2.06 0.69 -6.85
CA SER A 3 2.17 1.76 -7.86
C SER A 3 1.43 3.06 -7.52
N ASN A 4 0.49 3.05 -6.56
CA ASN A 4 -0.31 4.24 -6.23
C ASN A 4 0.43 5.15 -5.25
N THR A 5 1.50 5.78 -5.74
CA THR A 5 2.40 6.64 -4.97
C THR A 5 1.69 7.83 -4.31
N ALA A 6 0.69 8.41 -4.97
CA ALA A 6 -0.09 9.52 -4.44
C ALA A 6 -0.87 9.13 -3.17
N ALA A 7 -1.58 7.99 -3.20
CA ALA A 7 -2.30 7.50 -2.01
C ALA A 7 -1.34 7.07 -0.89
N ILE A 8 -0.21 6.46 -1.23
CA ILE A 8 0.83 6.07 -0.26
C ILE A 8 1.34 7.32 0.48
N ALA A 9 1.70 8.38 -0.24
CA ALA A 9 2.15 9.63 0.36
C ALA A 9 1.09 10.26 1.27
N LEU A 10 -0.18 10.25 0.85
CA LEU A 10 -1.31 10.72 1.66
C LEU A 10 -1.46 9.93 2.96
N TYR A 11 -1.32 8.60 2.91
CA TYR A 11 -1.43 7.77 4.11
C TYR A 11 -0.23 7.96 5.04
N HIS A 12 0.99 8.07 4.51
CA HIS A 12 2.18 8.42 5.28
C HIS A 12 2.00 9.76 6.01
N SER A 13 1.54 10.81 5.31
CA SER A 13 1.30 12.12 5.96
C SER A 13 0.18 12.07 7.00
N SER A 14 -0.71 11.08 6.91
CA SER A 14 -1.80 10.85 7.86
C SER A 14 -1.41 9.97 9.04
N GLY A 15 -0.13 9.59 9.16
CA GLY A 15 0.41 8.79 10.26
C GLY A 15 0.31 7.27 10.07
N PHE A 16 0.06 6.80 8.85
CA PHE A 16 0.22 5.37 8.54
C PHE A 16 1.70 5.03 8.31
N VAL A 17 2.09 3.81 8.67
CA VAL A 17 3.43 3.26 8.45
C VAL A 17 3.34 1.93 7.69
N ASP A 18 4.40 1.61 6.95
CA ASP A 18 4.50 0.37 6.19
C ASP A 18 4.59 -0.83 7.14
N LEU A 19 3.84 -1.89 6.85
CA LEU A 19 3.78 -3.10 7.66
C LEU A 19 4.30 -4.33 6.90
N ALA A 20 3.84 -4.52 5.67
CA ALA A 20 4.20 -5.69 4.86
C ALA A 20 3.91 -5.45 3.38
N VAL A 21 4.46 -6.32 2.51
CA VAL A 21 4.09 -6.40 1.09
C VAL A 21 3.50 -7.77 0.79
N ARG A 22 2.31 -7.79 0.19
CA ARG A 22 1.73 -9.01 -0.38
C ARG A 22 1.97 -9.02 -1.89
N ARG A 23 2.83 -9.95 -2.33
CA ARG A 23 3.21 -10.08 -3.74
C ARG A 23 2.04 -10.54 -4.60
N GLY A 24 1.87 -9.91 -5.76
CA GLY A 24 0.82 -10.22 -6.73
C GLY A 24 -0.57 -10.22 -6.11
N TYR A 25 -0.89 -9.30 -5.21
CA TYR A 25 -2.19 -9.31 -4.54
C TYR A 25 -3.33 -8.86 -5.45
N TYR A 26 -3.13 -7.77 -6.19
CA TYR A 26 -4.15 -7.21 -7.08
C TYR A 26 -4.01 -7.73 -8.52
N PRO A 27 -5.11 -8.04 -9.21
CA PRO A 27 -5.07 -8.20 -10.66
C PRO A 27 -4.77 -6.84 -11.33
N ALA A 28 -3.92 -6.88 -12.35
CA ALA A 28 -3.56 -5.74 -13.19
C ALA A 28 -3.79 -6.09 -14.66
N ARG A 29 -3.65 -5.09 -15.55
CA ARG A 29 -3.77 -5.31 -17.01
C ARG A 29 -2.81 -6.39 -17.50
N ASP A 30 -1.55 -6.32 -17.06
CA ASP A 30 -0.51 -7.27 -17.41
C ASP A 30 -0.01 -7.98 -16.14
N GLY A 31 -0.72 -9.04 -15.77
CA GLY A 31 -0.36 -9.88 -14.63
C GLY A 31 -0.92 -9.38 -13.31
N ARG A 32 -0.05 -9.25 -12.30
CA ARG A 32 -0.45 -8.99 -10.91
C ARG A 32 0.41 -7.90 -10.29
N GLU A 33 -0.19 -7.14 -9.40
CA GLU A 33 0.43 -6.02 -8.72
C GLU A 33 0.46 -6.24 -7.21
N ASP A 34 1.55 -5.82 -6.58
CA ASP A 34 1.75 -5.96 -5.14
C ASP A 34 0.84 -5.02 -4.33
N ALA A 35 0.47 -5.49 -3.13
CA ALA A 35 -0.18 -4.66 -2.13
C ALA A 35 0.81 -4.27 -1.04
N LEU A 36 1.01 -2.96 -0.85
CA LEU A 36 1.61 -2.40 0.36
C LEU A 36 0.54 -2.38 1.46
N ILE A 37 0.79 -3.12 2.53
CA ILE A 37 -0.04 -3.11 3.73
C ILE A 37 0.53 -2.06 4.67
N MET A 38 -0.33 -1.15 5.12
CA MET A 38 0.02 -0.07 6.04
C MET A 38 -0.84 -0.21 7.30
N LYS A 39 -0.32 0.28 8.42
CA LYS A 39 -1.06 0.36 9.68
C LYS A 39 -0.99 1.77 10.26
N LYS A 40 -1.97 2.12 11.08
CA LYS A 40 -1.97 3.34 11.91
C LYS A 40 -2.47 2.97 13.28
N ASP A 41 -1.74 3.40 14.30
CA ASP A 41 -2.16 3.24 15.68
C ASP A 41 -3.15 4.38 16.02
N LEU A 42 -4.23 4.06 16.73
CA LEU A 42 -5.36 4.97 17.05
C LEU A 42 -5.47 5.29 18.55
N THR A 43 -4.44 4.96 19.31
CA THR A 43 -4.35 5.14 20.76
C THR A 43 -4.04 6.57 21.15
#